data_AF-A0A831NMW0-F1
#
_entry.id   AF-A0A831NMW0-F1
#
_cell.length_a   1.000
_cell.length_b   1.000
_cell.length_c   1.000
_cell.angle_alpha   90.00
_cell.angle_beta   90.00
_cell.angle_gamma   90.00
#
_symmetry.space_group_name_H-M   'P 1'
#
loop_
_entity.id
_entity.type
_entity.pdbx_description
1 polymer ?
#
loop_
_entity_poly.entity_id
_entity_poly.type
_entity_poly.pdbx_seq_one_letter_code
_entity_poly.pdbx_strand_id
1 'polypeptide(L)'
;MTKKELHDMLEEDARTHLKGILPSIYRNSYQNGLAESDFDWIDANRARANRIAEAVVVDFINYVAIRGGCDLGLRVADIRRKKPKVIPSQVHID
;
A
#
# COMPACT_ATOMS: atom_id res chain seq x y z
N MET A 1 -0.63 -7.98 -21.36
CA MET A 1 -0.60 -6.98 -20.27
C MET A 1 0.43 -5.93 -20.62
N THR A 2 0.02 -4.67 -20.72
CA THR A 2 0.88 -3.52 -20.96
C THR A 2 1.54 -3.06 -19.65
N LYS A 3 2.62 -2.27 -19.75
CA LYS A 3 3.28 -1.64 -18.58
C LYS A 3 2.28 -0.83 -17.73
N LYS A 4 1.34 -0.14 -18.38
CA LYS A 4 0.32 0.67 -17.72
C LYS A 4 -0.69 -0.20 -16.96
N GLU A 5 -1.15 -1.30 -17.57
CA GLU A 5 -2.07 -2.24 -16.91
C GLU A 5 -1.42 -2.87 -15.67
N LEU A 6 -0.15 -3.27 -15.77
CA LEU A 6 0.61 -3.79 -14.63
C LEU A 6 0.77 -2.74 -13.52
N HIS A 7 1.07 -1.49 -13.89
CA HIS A 7 1.16 -0.39 -12.94
C HIS A 7 -0.16 -0.15 -12.20
N ASP A 8 -1.27 -0.05 -12.94
CA ASP A 8 -2.60 0.20 -12.35
C ASP A 8 -3.04 -0.95 -11.42
N MET A 9 -2.74 -2.21 -11.78
CA MET A 9 -3.00 -3.37 -10.91
C MET A 9 -2.19 -3.32 -9.61
N LEU A 10 -0.87 -3.08 -9.72
CA LEU A 10 0.01 -3.04 -8.55
C LEU A 10 -0.29 -1.86 -7.63
N GLU A 11 -0.70 -0.71 -8.18
CA GLU A 11 -1.16 0.43 -7.39
C GLU A 11 -2.39 0.08 -6.54
N GLU A 12 -3.36 -0.65 -7.11
CA GLU A 12 -4.60 -1.04 -6.43
C GLU A 12 -4.37 -2.12 -5.37
N ASP A 13 -3.55 -3.13 -5.68
CA ASP A 13 -3.16 -4.16 -4.72
C ASP A 13 -2.40 -3.56 -3.55
N ALA A 14 -1.45 -2.65 -3.82
CA ALA A 14 -0.74 -1.92 -2.79
C ALA A 14 -1.71 -1.16 -1.88
N ARG A 15 -2.67 -0.42 -2.46
CA ARG A 15 -3.67 0.33 -1.68
C ARG A 15 -4.47 -0.58 -0.74
N THR A 16 -4.89 -1.74 -1.23
CA THR A 16 -5.62 -2.72 -0.42
C THR A 16 -4.76 -3.24 0.73
N HIS A 17 -3.51 -3.57 0.44
CA HIS A 17 -2.58 -4.07 1.44
C HIS A 17 -2.23 -3.03 2.52
N LEU A 18 -2.02 -1.76 2.13
CA LEU A 18 -1.67 -0.67 3.06
C LEU A 18 -2.72 -0.47 4.16
N LYS A 19 -4.01 -0.68 3.87
CA LYS A 19 -5.08 -0.58 4.89
C LYS A 19 -4.97 -1.64 5.98
N GLY A 20 -4.38 -2.80 5.66
CA GLY A 20 -4.27 -3.95 6.54
C GLY A 20 -2.88 -4.20 7.11
N ILE A 21 -1.90 -3.32 6.85
CA ILE A 21 -0.50 -3.62 7.12
C ILE A 21 -0.19 -3.76 8.62
N LEU A 22 -0.56 -2.79 9.45
CA LEU A 22 -0.32 -2.87 10.89
C LEU A 22 -1.08 -4.05 11.54
N PRO A 23 -2.38 -4.29 11.25
CA PRO A 23 -3.06 -5.50 11.70
C PRO A 23 -2.36 -6.80 11.26
N SER A 24 -1.81 -6.86 10.04
CA SER A 24 -1.07 -8.02 9.55
C SER A 24 0.25 -8.22 10.29
N ILE A 25 0.98 -7.13 10.55
CA ILE A 25 2.22 -7.15 11.34
C ILE A 25 1.94 -7.65 12.75
N TYR A 26 0.87 -7.16 13.38
CA TYR A 26 0.45 -7.58 14.72
C TYR A 26 0.10 -9.08 14.76
N ARG A 27 -0.69 -9.55 13.80
CA ARG A 27 -1.10 -10.96 13.70
C ARG A 27 0.09 -11.91 13.50
N ASN A 28 1.13 -11.46 12.79
CA ASN A 28 2.32 -12.26 12.48
C ASN A 28 3.53 -11.89 13.36
N SER A 29 3.31 -11.24 14.50
CA SER A 29 4.36 -10.69 15.38
C SER A 29 5.46 -11.71 15.72
N TYR A 30 5.07 -12.91 16.11
CA TYR A 30 5.98 -14.01 16.44
C TYR A 30 6.88 -14.40 15.26
N GLN A 31 6.33 -14.50 14.06
CA GLN A 31 7.08 -14.87 12.86
C GLN A 31 8.02 -13.75 12.39
N ASN A 32 7.68 -12.50 12.74
CA ASN A 32 8.49 -11.33 12.44
C ASN A 32 9.51 -11.01 13.54
N GLY A 33 9.53 -11.76 14.65
CA GLY A 33 10.42 -11.51 15.78
C GLY A 33 10.15 -10.21 16.53
N LEU A 34 8.89 -9.74 16.56
CA LEU A 34 8.48 -8.51 17.23
C LEU A 34 8.11 -8.76 18.69
N ALA A 35 8.60 -7.90 19.58
CA ALA A 35 8.28 -7.90 21.00
C ALA A 35 7.13 -6.94 21.33
N GLU A 36 6.57 -7.07 22.53
CA GLU A 36 5.49 -6.19 23.02
C GLU A 36 5.91 -4.70 23.01
N SER A 37 7.17 -4.42 23.38
CA SER A 37 7.74 -3.07 23.36
C SER A 37 7.76 -2.42 21.97
N ASP A 38 7.82 -3.21 20.90
CA ASP A 38 7.74 -2.69 19.52
C ASP A 38 6.32 -2.21 19.22
N PHE A 39 5.31 -2.93 19.73
CA PHE A 39 3.91 -2.54 19.61
C PHE A 39 3.57 -1.32 20.45
N ASP A 40 4.12 -1.21 21.66
CA ASP A 40 4.00 0.02 22.47
C ASP A 40 4.51 1.24 21.69
N TRP A 41 5.67 1.10 21.03
CA TRP A 41 6.19 2.16 20.17
C TRP A 41 5.30 2.44 18.97
N ILE A 42 4.80 1.40 18.28
CA ILE A 42 3.91 1.53 17.13
C ILE A 42 2.63 2.27 17.51
N ASP A 43 2.00 1.92 18.63
CA ASP A 43 0.77 2.56 19.07
C ASP A 43 1.00 4.00 19.51
N ALA A 44 2.09 4.28 20.23
CA ALA A 44 2.50 5.65 20.55
C ALA A 44 2.85 6.49 19.31
N ASN A 45 3.30 5.86 18.21
CA ASN A 45 3.79 6.52 17.00
C ASN A 45 2.99 6.13 15.74
N ARG A 46 1.70 5.81 15.88
CA ARG A 46 0.92 5.12 14.83
C ARG A 46 0.95 5.79 13.46
N ALA A 47 0.85 7.12 13.42
CA ALA A 47 0.94 7.89 12.18
C ALA A 47 2.33 7.78 11.51
N ARG A 48 3.40 7.70 12.29
CA ARG A 48 4.77 7.51 11.79
C ARG A 48 5.00 6.08 11.35
N ALA A 49 4.55 5.10 12.15
CA ALA A 49 4.63 3.67 11.81
C ALA A 49 3.91 3.37 10.48
N ASN A 50 2.71 3.90 10.29
CA ASN A 50 1.98 3.79 9.02
C ASN A 50 2.78 4.35 7.84
N ARG A 51 3.35 5.56 7.96
CA ARG A 51 4.15 6.15 6.88
C ARG A 51 5.38 5.32 6.51
N ILE A 52 6.05 4.73 7.51
CA ILE A 52 7.20 3.84 7.27
C ILE A 52 6.74 2.56 6.57
N ALA A 53 5.69 1.92 7.07
CA ALA A 53 5.15 0.70 6.47
C ALA A 53 4.75 0.90 5.01
N GLU A 54 4.12 2.04 4.68
CA GLU A 54 3.77 2.38 3.29
C GLU A 54 5.00 2.54 2.40
N ALA A 55 6.04 3.24 2.88
CA ALA A 55 7.27 3.44 2.12
C ALA A 55 7.96 2.11 1.81
N VAL A 56 8.01 1.20 2.79
CA VAL A 56 8.61 -0.14 2.63
C VAL A 56 7.85 -0.97 1.58
N VAL A 57 6.51 -0.96 1.61
CA VAL A 57 5.71 -1.68 0.61
C VAL A 57 5.96 -1.16 -0.80
N VAL A 58 5.97 0.17 -0.97
CA VAL A 58 6.22 0.79 -2.28
C VAL A 58 7.61 0.43 -2.80
N ASP A 59 8.63 0.52 -1.95
CA ASP A 59 10.00 0.19 -2.31
C ASP A 59 10.11 -1.29 -2.73
N PHE A 60 9.49 -2.20 -1.96
CA PHE A 60 9.47 -3.63 -2.29
C PHE A 60 8.80 -3.92 -3.64
N ILE A 61 7.66 -3.28 -3.94
CA ILE A 61 6.98 -3.47 -5.23
C ILE A 61 7.86 -2.98 -6.38
N ASN A 62 8.48 -1.81 -6.24
CA ASN A 62 9.40 -1.29 -7.25
C ASN A 62 10.61 -2.23 -7.43
N TYR A 63 11.18 -2.75 -6.33
CA TYR A 63 12.27 -3.72 -6.38
C TYR A 63 11.89 -4.99 -7.15
N VAL A 64 10.74 -5.58 -6.84
CA VAL A 64 10.24 -6.78 -7.55
C VAL A 64 10.01 -6.50 -9.02
N ALA A 65 9.41 -5.35 -9.34
CA ALA A 65 9.15 -4.97 -10.73
C ALA A 65 10.44 -4.76 -11.53
N ILE A 66 11.44 -4.09 -10.94
CA ILE A 66 12.75 -3.86 -11.57
C ILE A 66 13.43 -5.19 -11.88
N ARG A 67 13.36 -6.18 -10.98
CA ARG A 67 13.89 -7.53 -11.22
C ARG A 67 13.18 -8.27 -12.36
N GLY A 68 11.93 -7.91 -12.65
CA GLY A 68 11.18 -8.37 -13.81
C GLY A 68 11.42 -7.55 -15.09
N GLY A 69 12.37 -6.61 -15.08
CA GLY A 69 12.67 -5.74 -16.23
C GLY A 69 11.71 -4.56 -16.40
N CYS A 70 10.96 -4.20 -15.35
CA CYS A 70 9.95 -3.15 -15.39
C CYS A 70 10.19 -2.11 -14.29
N ASP A 71 10.56 -0.88 -14.66
CA ASP A 71 10.54 0.25 -13.73
C ASP A 71 9.14 0.88 -13.68
N LEU A 72 8.45 0.71 -12.55
CA LEU A 72 7.11 1.24 -12.33
C LEU A 72 7.11 2.68 -11.81
N GLY A 73 8.18 3.14 -11.16
CA GLY A 73 8.26 4.47 -10.57
C GLY A 73 7.17 4.78 -9.53
N LEU A 74 6.59 3.77 -8.86
CA LEU A 74 5.50 3.96 -7.90
C LEU A 74 5.97 4.78 -6.69
N ARG A 75 5.11 5.69 -6.20
CA ARG A 75 5.35 6.48 -5.00
C ARG A 75 4.20 6.32 -4.02
N VAL A 76 4.48 6.50 -2.72
CA VAL A 76 3.46 6.51 -1.67
C VAL A 76 2.34 7.52 -1.96
N ALA A 77 2.69 8.65 -2.56
CA ALA A 77 1.74 9.68 -2.96
C ALA A 77 0.73 9.18 -4.00
N ASP A 78 1.13 8.31 -4.92
CA ASP A 78 0.28 7.79 -6.01
C ASP A 78 -0.79 6.86 -5.42
N ILE A 79 -0.41 6.03 -4.45
CA ILE A 79 -1.33 5.12 -3.78
C ILE A 79 -2.35 5.90 -2.94
N ARG A 80 -1.94 7.00 -2.30
CA ARG A 80 -2.79 7.83 -1.44
C ARG A 80 -3.71 8.80 -2.20
N ARG A 81 -3.40 9.20 -3.45
CA ARG A 81 -4.05 10.34 -4.12
C ARG A 81 -5.28 10.04 -4.99
N LYS A 82 -5.59 8.80 -5.37
CA LYS A 82 -6.82 8.55 -6.14
C LYS A 82 -8.03 8.60 -5.22
N LYS A 83 -8.71 9.75 -5.21
CA LYS A 83 -10.13 9.80 -4.84
C LYS A 83 -10.84 8.70 -5.65
N PRO A 84 -11.81 7.97 -5.06
CA PRO A 84 -12.65 7.08 -5.85
C PRO A 84 -13.18 7.88 -7.04
N LYS A 85 -13.06 7.32 -8.26
CA LYS A 85 -13.74 7.90 -9.42
C LYS A 85 -15.22 8.01 -9.02
N VAL A 86 -15.70 9.23 -8.79
CA VAL A 86 -17.13 9.48 -8.71
C VAL A 86 -17.65 9.14 -10.10
N ILE A 87 -18.26 7.97 -10.24
CA ILE A 87 -19.04 7.63 -11.42
C ILE A 87 -20.28 8.51 -11.29
N PRO A 88 -20.52 9.49 -12.18
CA PRO A 88 -21.76 10.23 -12.15
C PRO A 88 -22.87 9.20 -12.37
N SER A 89 -23.74 9.05 -11.36
CA SER A 89 -24.97 8.27 -11.51
C SER A 89 -25.67 8.77 -12.76
N GLN A 90 -25.98 7.84 -13.68
CA GLN A 90 -26.77 8.12 -14.87
C GLN A 90 -28.02 8.89 -14.44
N VAL A 91 -28.07 10.16 -14.85
CA VAL A 91 -29.27 10.98 -14.75
C VAL A 91 -30.34 10.25 -15.54
N HIS A 92 -31.31 9.66 -14.84
CA HIS A 92 -32.57 9.28 -15.48
C HIS A 92 -33.19 10.58 -15.97
N ILE A 93 -33.29 10.71 -17.28
CA ILE A 93 -34.12 11.70 -17.94
C ILE A 93 -35.51 11.08 -17.95
N ASP A 94 -36.39 11.59 -17.10
CA ASP A 94 -37.84 11.45 -17.29
C ASP A 94 -38.30 12.42 -18.38
#